data_AF-A0A0D8HSH5-F1
#
_entry.id   AF-A0A0D8HSH5-F1
#
_cell.length_a   1.000
_cell.length_b   1.000
_cell.length_c   1.000
_cell.angle_alpha   90.00
_cell.angle_beta   90.00
_cell.angle_gamma   90.00
#
_symmetry.space_group_name_H-M   'P 1'
#
loop_
_entity.id
_entity.type
_entity.pdbx_description
1 polymer ?
#
loop_
_entity_poly.entity_id
_entity_poly.type
_entity_poly.pdbx_seq_one_letter_code
_entity_poly.pdbx_strand_id
1 'polypeptide(L)'
;MNDPLDIGPVELVVLGFPGSRVDPDTVAALQNIVERGFVTLLDLVYIAKDLDGSIRQVDVDEDLTDIGLAILSIEAKALISDEDLDVVRESLEPGTSAAVIVYEQTWARDFTTKARAGGGEVVLHVQIPHDVVVAAVAAAL
;
A
#
# COMPACT_ATOMS: atom_id res chain seq x y z
N MET A 1 -14.74 -11.59 7.18
CA MET A 1 -15.05 -11.83 5.75
C MET A 1 -15.37 -13.30 5.55
N ASN A 2 -16.50 -13.66 4.91
CA ASN A 2 -16.94 -15.05 4.77
C ASN A 2 -16.86 -15.61 3.33
N ASP A 3 -16.45 -14.82 2.33
CA ASP A 3 -16.26 -15.26 0.94
C ASP A 3 -15.08 -14.49 0.28
N PRO A 4 -14.06 -15.17 -0.31
CA PRO A 4 -12.99 -14.53 -1.08
C PRO A 4 -13.48 -13.68 -2.26
N LEU A 5 -14.69 -13.94 -2.78
CA LEU A 5 -15.32 -13.15 -3.83
C LEU A 5 -15.79 -11.77 -3.37
N ASP A 6 -15.76 -11.50 -2.06
CA ASP A 6 -16.18 -10.23 -1.45
C ASP A 6 -14.98 -9.31 -1.12
N ILE A 7 -13.82 -9.53 -1.75
CA ILE A 7 -12.69 -8.60 -1.71
C ILE A 7 -12.82 -7.65 -2.90
N GLY A 8 -12.78 -6.35 -2.63
CA GLY A 8 -12.71 -5.32 -3.66
C GLY A 8 -11.38 -5.34 -4.42
N PRO A 9 -11.15 -4.36 -5.31
CA PRO A 9 -9.85 -4.18 -5.94
C PRO A 9 -8.73 -4.04 -4.89
N VAL A 10 -7.60 -4.69 -5.13
CA VAL A 10 -6.41 -4.64 -4.26
C VAL A 10 -5.28 -3.96 -5.03
N GLU A 11 -4.50 -3.15 -4.31
CA GLU A 11 -3.37 -2.40 -4.85
C GLU A 11 -2.15 -2.56 -3.95
N LEU A 12 -0.96 -2.58 -4.57
CA LEU A 12 0.32 -2.50 -3.89
C LEU A 12 0.91 -1.12 -4.14
N VAL A 13 1.35 -0.46 -3.08
CA VAL A 13 2.07 0.82 -3.16
C VAL A 13 3.39 0.72 -2.39
N VAL A 14 4.42 1.35 -2.94
CA VAL A 14 5.73 1.51 -2.27
C VAL A 14 5.92 2.98 -1.95
N LEU A 15 5.97 3.31 -0.67
CA LEU A 15 6.20 4.67 -0.19
C LEU A 15 7.64 4.82 0.28
N GLY A 16 8.43 5.67 -0.39
CA GLY A 16 9.82 5.94 -0.02
C GLY A 16 9.96 7.11 0.95
N PHE A 17 10.90 6.99 1.90
CA PHE A 17 11.19 8.00 2.91
C PHE A 17 12.69 8.23 3.08
N PRO A 18 13.11 9.49 3.37
CA PRO A 18 14.45 9.74 3.85
C PRO A 18 14.64 9.18 5.26
N GLY A 19 15.79 8.55 5.53
CA GLY A 19 16.08 7.95 6.82
C GLY A 19 15.27 6.68 7.10
N SER A 20 15.15 6.34 8.39
CA SER A 20 14.63 5.05 8.87
C SER A 20 13.28 5.14 9.60
N ARG A 21 12.62 6.29 9.57
CA ARG A 21 11.31 6.50 10.18
C ARG A 21 10.34 7.03 9.14
N VAL A 22 9.12 6.53 9.20
CA VAL A 22 8.03 7.04 8.39
C VAL A 22 7.54 8.35 9.00
N ASP A 23 7.21 9.31 8.12
CA ASP A 23 6.67 10.60 8.51
C ASP A 23 5.32 10.43 9.28
N PRO A 24 5.19 10.98 10.51
CA PRO A 24 3.99 10.77 11.33
C PRO A 24 2.68 11.30 10.70
N ASP A 25 2.75 12.40 9.95
CA ASP A 25 1.57 12.98 9.30
C ASP A 25 1.08 12.07 8.17
N THR A 26 2.00 11.42 7.46
CA THR A 26 1.70 10.38 6.45
C THR A 26 1.00 9.17 7.09
N VAL A 27 1.50 8.67 8.23
CA VAL A 27 0.87 7.54 8.93
C VAL A 27 -0.53 7.93 9.44
N ALA A 28 -0.67 9.13 10.02
CA ALA A 28 -1.97 9.62 10.49
C ALA A 28 -2.98 9.77 9.34
N ALA A 29 -2.54 10.23 8.17
CA ALA A 29 -3.38 10.32 6.98
C ALA A 29 -3.87 8.94 6.51
N LEU A 30 -2.98 7.94 6.45
CA LEU A 30 -3.35 6.58 6.09
C LEU A 30 -4.32 5.96 7.11
N GLN A 31 -4.02 6.12 8.41
CA GLN A 31 -4.87 5.62 9.49
C GLN A 31 -6.29 6.19 9.41
N ASN A 32 -6.44 7.48 9.11
CA ASN A 32 -7.76 8.10 8.94
C ASN A 32 -8.56 7.46 7.78
N ILE A 33 -7.91 7.12 6.67
CA ILE A 33 -8.57 6.45 5.54
C ILE A 33 -9.04 5.05 5.95
N VAL A 34 -8.23 4.33 6.73
CA VAL A 34 -8.57 3.01 7.28
C VAL A 34 -9.74 3.09 8.25
N GLU A 35 -9.72 4.03 9.20
CA GLU A 35 -10.79 4.23 10.19
C GLU A 35 -12.12 4.61 9.55
N ARG A 36 -12.08 5.34 8.44
CA ARG A 36 -13.27 5.68 7.66
C ARG A 36 -13.80 4.51 6.83
N GLY A 37 -13.09 3.39 6.78
CA GLY A 37 -13.47 2.18 6.06
C GLY A 37 -13.33 2.30 4.55
N PHE A 38 -12.55 3.26 4.05
CA PHE A 38 -12.30 3.38 2.61
C PHE A 38 -11.28 2.38 2.10
N VAL A 39 -10.33 2.03 2.97
CA VAL A 39 -9.26 1.10 2.68
C VAL A 39 -9.11 0.12 3.83
N THR A 40 -8.80 -1.14 3.51
CA THR A 40 -8.36 -2.14 4.49
C THR A 40 -6.93 -2.52 4.16
N LEU A 41 -6.00 -2.32 5.10
CA LEU A 41 -4.61 -2.76 4.93
C LEU A 41 -4.56 -4.28 5.06
N LEU A 42 -4.01 -4.94 4.05
CA LEU A 42 -3.95 -6.40 3.95
C LEU A 42 -2.55 -6.93 4.22
N ASP A 43 -1.51 -6.20 3.83
CA ASP A 43 -0.12 -6.59 4.08
C ASP A 43 0.76 -5.35 4.19
N LEU A 44 1.85 -5.47 4.93
CA LEU A 44 2.84 -4.41 5.09
C LEU A 44 4.22 -5.02 5.32
N VAL A 45 5.20 -4.55 4.57
CA VAL A 45 6.62 -4.82 4.84
C VAL A 45 7.36 -3.49 4.82
N TYR A 46 8.16 -3.25 5.84
CA TYR A 46 9.06 -2.11 5.90
C TYR A 46 10.48 -2.54 5.56
N ILE A 47 11.17 -1.77 4.71
CA ILE A 47 12.56 -2.01 4.33
C ILE A 47 13.36 -0.72 4.53
N ALA A 48 14.52 -0.79 5.16
CA ALA A 48 15.50 0.28 5.22
C ALA A 48 16.85 -0.17 4.66
N LYS A 49 17.55 0.74 4.00
CA LYS A 49 18.96 0.57 3.62
C LYS A 49 19.81 1.54 4.45
N ASP A 50 20.70 1.00 5.27
CA ASP A 50 21.64 1.80 6.04
C ASP A 50 22.73 2.40 5.14
N LEU A 51 23.50 3.34 5.68
CA LEU A 51 24.55 4.04 4.93
C LEU A 51 25.68 3.12 4.45
N ASP A 52 25.89 1.99 5.11
CA ASP A 52 26.85 0.96 4.70
C ASP A 52 26.29 -0.02 3.65
N GLY A 53 25.04 0.18 3.24
CA GLY A 53 24.34 -0.66 2.27
C GLY A 53 23.66 -1.89 2.87
N SER A 54 23.75 -2.11 4.19
CA SER A 54 23.01 -3.20 4.84
C SER A 54 21.51 -2.94 4.80
N ILE A 55 20.75 -4.03 4.61
CA ILE A 55 19.28 -3.99 4.55
C ILE A 55 18.71 -4.46 5.88
N ARG A 56 17.74 -3.71 6.40
CA ARG A 56 16.87 -4.13 7.50
C ARG A 56 15.44 -4.22 6.98
N GLN A 57 14.81 -5.36 7.20
CA GLN A 57 13.39 -5.58 6.92
C GLN A 57 12.63 -5.74 8.25
N VAL A 58 11.39 -5.29 8.29
CA VAL A 58 10.45 -5.53 9.39
C VAL A 58 9.10 -5.88 8.79
N ASP A 59 8.61 -7.07 9.10
CA ASP A 59 7.33 -7.58 8.63
C ASP A 59 6.16 -7.09 9.51
N VAL A 60 4.93 -7.22 9.01
CA VAL A 60 3.72 -6.73 9.67
C VAL A 60 3.46 -7.35 11.05
N ASP A 61 3.96 -8.56 11.31
CA ASP A 61 3.80 -9.28 12.58
C ASP A 61 4.92 -8.98 13.60
N GLU A 62 5.89 -8.14 13.23
CA GLU A 62 6.97 -7.65 14.08
C GLU A 62 6.64 -6.28 14.72
N ASP A 63 7.56 -5.78 15.56
CA ASP A 63 7.38 -4.48 16.23
C ASP A 63 7.62 -3.30 15.27
N LEU A 64 6.54 -2.58 14.96
CA LEU A 64 6.53 -1.41 14.09
C LEU A 64 6.69 -0.07 14.83
N THR A 65 6.88 -0.09 16.16
CA THR A 65 6.88 1.11 17.00
C THR A 65 8.04 2.06 16.63
N ASP A 66 9.24 1.50 16.47
CA ASP A 66 10.44 2.27 16.19
C ASP A 66 10.47 2.90 14.79
N ILE A 67 9.64 2.37 13.88
CA ILE A 67 9.49 2.88 12.50
C ILE A 67 8.37 3.92 12.41
N GLY A 68 7.43 3.91 13.36
CA GLY A 68 6.28 4.82 13.41
C GLY A 68 4.99 4.27 12.78
N LEU A 69 4.94 2.98 12.46
CA LEU A 69 3.79 2.34 11.80
C LEU A 69 2.86 1.59 12.76
N ALA A 70 3.20 1.50 14.05
CA ALA A 70 2.46 0.71 15.05
C ALA A 70 0.99 1.12 15.25
N ILE A 71 0.57 2.31 14.84
CA ILE A 71 -0.83 2.74 14.96
C ILE A 71 -1.73 2.17 13.86
N LEU A 72 -1.14 1.65 12.78
CA LEU A 72 -1.90 1.14 11.64
C LEU A 72 -2.64 -0.15 12.03
N SER A 73 -3.94 -0.17 11.76
CA SER A 73 -4.72 -1.41 11.85
C SER A 73 -4.56 -2.19 10.54
N ILE A 74 -3.96 -3.38 10.64
CA ILE A 74 -3.65 -4.21 9.47
C ILE A 74 -4.31 -5.58 9.64
N GLU A 75 -5.13 -5.97 8.66
CA GLU A 75 -5.66 -7.33 8.55
C GLU A 75 -4.63 -8.21 7.84
N ALA A 76 -3.53 -8.50 8.53
CA ALA A 76 -2.35 -9.14 7.97
C ALA A 76 -2.67 -10.44 7.21
N LYS A 77 -2.25 -10.46 5.94
CA LYS A 77 -2.27 -11.55 4.99
C LYS A 77 -0.91 -11.55 4.30
N ALA A 78 -0.25 -12.69 4.14
CA ALA A 78 1.01 -12.79 3.42
C ALA A 78 0.77 -12.67 1.90
N LEU A 79 0.70 -11.45 1.39
CA LEU A 79 0.39 -11.12 0.00
C LEU A 79 1.59 -10.56 -0.76
N ILE A 80 2.55 -9.94 -0.08
CA ILE A 80 3.77 -9.44 -0.68
C ILE A 80 4.76 -10.60 -0.82
N SER A 81 5.24 -10.86 -2.03
CA SER A 81 6.24 -11.90 -2.27
C SER A 81 7.66 -11.37 -2.08
N ASP A 82 8.61 -12.27 -1.83
CA ASP A 82 10.03 -11.89 -1.71
C ASP A 82 10.57 -11.30 -3.03
N GLU A 83 10.04 -11.72 -4.18
CA GLU A 83 10.37 -11.16 -5.50
C GLU A 83 9.92 -9.70 -5.63
N ASP A 84 8.74 -9.35 -5.09
CA ASP A 84 8.29 -7.95 -5.04
C ASP A 84 9.23 -7.11 -4.16
N LEU A 85 9.70 -7.68 -3.05
CA LEU A 85 10.61 -7.01 -2.12
C LEU A 85 12.01 -6.83 -2.69
N ASP A 86 12.50 -7.75 -3.52
CA ASP A 86 13.81 -7.64 -4.17
C ASP A 86 13.91 -6.38 -5.02
N VAL A 87 12.86 -6.06 -5.79
CA VAL A 87 12.79 -4.81 -6.57
C VAL A 87 12.94 -3.58 -5.67
N VAL A 88 12.30 -3.61 -4.49
CA VAL A 88 12.40 -2.52 -3.50
C VAL A 88 13.80 -2.45 -2.91
N ARG A 89 14.38 -3.56 -2.45
CA ARG A 89 15.74 -3.63 -1.88
C ARG A 89 16.80 -3.12 -2.86
N GLU A 90 16.68 -3.47 -4.14
CA GLU A 90 17.58 -3.02 -5.20
C GLU A 90 17.43 -1.54 -5.51
N SER A 91 16.20 -1.01 -5.49
CA SER A 91 15.91 0.40 -5.82
C SER A 91 16.23 1.40 -4.69
N LEU A 92 16.34 0.96 -3.44
CA LEU A 92 16.60 1.85 -2.30
C LEU A 92 18.02 2.42 -2.35
N GLU A 93 18.11 3.74 -2.13
CA GLU A 93 19.39 4.42 -1.94
C GLU A 93 19.87 4.26 -0.48
N PRO A 94 21.19 4.23 -0.20
CA PRO A 94 21.70 4.21 1.16
C PRO A 94 21.17 5.37 2.02
N GLY A 95 20.75 5.07 3.25
CA GLY A 95 20.14 6.04 4.17
C GLY A 95 18.66 6.34 3.92
N THR A 96 17.97 5.50 3.14
CA THR A 96 16.53 5.63 2.85
C THR A 96 15.75 4.39 3.29
N SER A 97 14.43 4.50 3.29
CA SER A 97 13.52 3.41 3.59
C SER A 97 12.29 3.41 2.71
N ALA A 98 11.57 2.30 2.71
CA ALA A 98 10.29 2.13 2.07
C ALA A 98 9.30 1.39 2.97
N ALA A 99 8.03 1.81 2.91
CA ALA A 99 6.90 0.99 3.34
C ALA A 99 6.21 0.41 2.09
N VAL A 100 6.23 -0.90 1.96
CA VAL A 100 5.51 -1.67 0.94
C VAL A 100 4.17 -2.06 1.53
N ILE A 101 3.08 -1.61 0.94
CA ILE A 101 1.74 -1.74 1.52
C ILE A 101 0.82 -2.36 0.47
N VAL A 102 0.15 -3.46 0.84
CA VAL A 102 -0.96 -4.02 0.07
C VAL A 102 -2.25 -3.64 0.76
N TYR A 103 -3.16 -3.03 0.01
CA TYR A 103 -4.41 -2.56 0.57
C TYR A 103 -5.59 -2.82 -0.36
N GLU A 104 -6.73 -3.14 0.24
CA GLU A 104 -8.00 -3.24 -0.46
C GLU A 104 -8.64 -1.86 -0.57
N GLN A 105 -9.12 -1.52 -1.76
CA GLN A 105 -10.01 -0.39 -1.99
C GLN A 105 -11.44 -0.75 -1.54
N THR A 106 -11.66 -0.81 -0.22
CA THR A 106 -12.91 -1.24 0.42
C THR A 106 -14.14 -0.47 -0.07
N TRP A 107 -13.98 0.81 -0.40
CA TRP A 107 -15.03 1.63 -0.99
C TRP A 107 -15.59 1.06 -2.31
N ALA A 108 -14.76 0.34 -3.09
CA ALA A 108 -15.13 -0.21 -4.39
C ALA A 108 -15.75 -1.62 -4.31
N ARG A 109 -15.69 -2.27 -3.13
CA ARG A 109 -16.20 -3.63 -2.92
C ARG A 109 -17.65 -3.77 -3.36
N ASP A 110 -18.57 -2.99 -2.78
CA ASP A 110 -20.00 -3.05 -3.10
C ASP A 110 -20.28 -2.78 -4.58
N PHE A 111 -19.59 -1.80 -5.17
CA PHE A 111 -19.72 -1.48 -6.59
C PHE A 111 -19.33 -2.67 -7.48
N THR A 112 -18.15 -3.25 -7.24
CA THR A 112 -17.65 -4.38 -8.05
C THR A 112 -18.48 -5.66 -7.82
N THR A 113 -18.91 -5.93 -6.59
CA THR A 113 -19.79 -7.05 -6.25
C THR A 113 -21.14 -6.93 -6.98
N LYS A 114 -21.76 -5.74 -6.96
CA LYS A 114 -23.03 -5.51 -7.68
C LYS A 114 -22.86 -5.57 -9.20
N ALA A 115 -21.75 -5.09 -9.74
CA ALA A 115 -21.44 -5.22 -11.17
C ALA A 115 -21.39 -6.70 -11.58
N ARG A 116 -20.73 -7.56 -10.77
CA ARG A 116 -20.69 -9.02 -10.98
C ARG A 116 -22.05 -9.68 -10.86
N ALA A 117 -22.83 -9.33 -9.84
CA ALA A 117 -24.19 -9.83 -9.66
C ALA A 117 -25.12 -9.44 -10.83
N GLY A 118 -24.87 -8.29 -11.47
CA GLY A 118 -25.57 -7.84 -12.68
C GLY A 118 -25.13 -8.53 -13.98
N GLY A 119 -24.21 -9.50 -13.91
CA GLY A 119 -23.65 -10.19 -15.09
C GLY A 119 -22.50 -9.44 -15.78
N GLY A 120 -22.01 -8.35 -15.18
CA GLY A 120 -20.80 -7.67 -15.62
C GLY A 120 -19.54 -8.28 -15.01
N GLU A 121 -18.38 -7.76 -15.41
CA GLU A 121 -17.10 -8.11 -14.80
C GLU A 121 -16.17 -6.89 -14.78
N VAL A 122 -15.27 -6.84 -13.78
CA VAL A 122 -14.15 -5.90 -13.80
C VAL A 122 -13.12 -6.44 -14.80
N VAL A 123 -13.12 -5.87 -16.01
CA VAL A 123 -12.21 -6.27 -17.10
C VAL A 123 -10.80 -5.70 -16.88
N LEU A 124 -10.70 -4.47 -16.39
CA LEU A 124 -9.43 -3.79 -16.15
C LEU A 124 -9.56 -2.87 -14.94
N HIS A 125 -8.54 -2.88 -14.09
CA HIS A 125 -8.40 -1.97 -12.97
C HIS A 125 -6.93 -1.58 -12.85
N VAL A 126 -6.60 -0.32 -13.11
CA VAL A 126 -5.22 0.19 -13.11
C VAL A 126 -5.16 1.59 -12.52
N GLN A 127 -4.06 1.90 -11.84
CA GLN A 127 -3.74 3.26 -11.44
C GLN A 127 -3.22 4.04 -12.66
N ILE A 128 -3.77 5.23 -12.89
CA ILE A 128 -3.24 6.15 -13.90
C ILE A 128 -2.18 7.01 -13.22
N PRO A 129 -0.94 7.11 -13.75
CA PRO A 129 0.11 7.90 -13.13
C PRO A 129 -0.33 9.35 -12.91
N HIS A 130 -0.02 9.87 -11.72
CA HIS A 130 -0.39 11.23 -11.31
C HIS A 130 -0.04 12.29 -12.36
N ASP A 131 1.20 12.25 -12.87
CA ASP A 131 1.70 13.27 -13.81
C ASP A 131 0.99 13.21 -15.16
N VAL A 132 0.53 12.01 -15.56
CA VAL A 132 -0.29 11.82 -16.77
C VAL A 132 -1.65 12.50 -16.57
N VAL A 133 -2.28 12.33 -15.39
CA VAL A 133 -3.56 12.98 -15.06
C VAL A 133 -3.39 14.50 -15.00
N VAL A 134 -2.36 15.00 -14.33
CA VAL A 134 -2.08 16.45 -14.22
C VAL A 134 -1.90 17.07 -15.60
N ALA A 135 -1.09 16.46 -16.45
CA ALA A 135 -0.87 16.94 -17.82
C ALA A 135 -2.17 16.97 -18.62
N ALA A 136 -3.01 15.92 -18.52
CA ALA A 136 -4.28 15.85 -19.22
C ALA A 136 -5.28 16.93 -18.77
N VAL A 137 -5.38 17.17 -17.46
CA VAL A 137 -6.27 18.21 -16.90
C VAL A 137 -5.79 19.61 -17.30
N ALA A 138 -4.49 19.88 -17.20
CA ALA A 138 -3.92 21.18 -17.55
C ALA A 138 -4.13 21.54 -19.03
N ALA A 139 -4.10 20.54 -19.94
CA ALA A 139 -4.34 20.76 -21.36
C ALA A 139 -5.82 21.02 -21.72
N ALA A 140 -6.75 20.72 -20.82
CA ALA A 140 -8.20 20.92 -21.01
C ALA A 140 -8.72 22.26 -20.47
N LEU A 141 -7.85 23.04 -19.80
CA LEU A 141 -8.10 24.40 -19.33
C LEU A 141 -7.72 25.44 -20.38
#